data_AF-A0A3D0RTU7-F1
#
_entry.id   AF-A0A3D0RTU7-F1
#
_cell.length_a   1.000
_cell.length_b   1.000
_cell.length_c   1.000
_cell.angle_alpha   90.00
_cell.angle_beta   90.00
_cell.angle_gamma   90.00
#
_symmetry.space_group_name_H-M   'P 1'
#
loop_
_entity.id
_entity.type
_entity.pdbx_description
1 polymer ?
#
loop_
_entity_poly.entity_id
_entity_poly.type
_entity_poly.pdbx_seq_one_letter_code
_entity_poly.pdbx_strand_id
1 'polypeptide(L)'
;MAGSIVLAMVLLTIAFRAAAPREHQFVRDILAPQVEAGVLTTEEVEAVVDKKACKTYRKAAAHHRERRARKHLRHAILDLTHDVALDRGADTEAVQHARAEVTRLRALGEPASVR
;
A
#
# COMPACT_ATOMS: atom_id res chain seq x y z
N MET A 1 -16.27 32.54 -16.10
CA MET A 1 -16.82 31.34 -15.44
C MET A 1 -15.95 30.10 -15.72
N ALA A 2 -15.83 29.62 -16.96
CA ALA A 2 -15.04 28.40 -17.23
C ALA A 2 -13.54 28.53 -16.89
N GLY A 3 -12.90 29.66 -17.24
CA GLY A 3 -11.47 29.87 -16.97
C GLY A 3 -11.11 29.87 -15.47
N SER A 4 -11.95 30.44 -14.62
CA SER A 4 -11.74 30.44 -13.16
C SER A 4 -11.96 29.04 -12.56
N ILE A 5 -12.89 28.25 -13.09
CA ILE A 5 -13.11 26.86 -12.67
C ILE A 5 -11.89 26.00 -13.04
N VAL A 6 -11.39 26.10 -14.27
CA VAL A 6 -10.19 25.35 -14.69
C VAL A 6 -8.99 25.74 -13.84
N LEU A 7 -8.78 27.05 -13.60
CA LEU A 7 -7.69 27.52 -12.74
C LEU A 7 -7.80 26.98 -11.31
N ALA A 8 -9.00 26.99 -10.72
CA ALA A 8 -9.24 26.43 -9.39
C ALA A 8 -8.93 24.93 -9.33
N MET A 9 -9.36 24.15 -10.34
CA MET A 9 -9.05 22.71 -10.40
C MET A 9 -7.55 22.45 -10.54
N VAL A 10 -6.83 23.26 -11.32
CA VAL A 10 -5.38 23.14 -11.47
C VAL A 10 -4.67 23.42 -10.15
N LEU A 11 -5.01 24.52 -9.48
CA LEU A 11 -4.43 24.86 -8.17
C LEU A 11 -4.71 23.78 -7.12
N LEU A 12 -5.94 23.27 -7.08
CA LEU A 12 -6.33 22.16 -6.20
C LEU A 12 -5.49 20.91 -6.48
N THR A 13 -5.29 20.57 -7.75
CA THR A 13 -4.47 19.43 -8.16
C THR A 13 -3.01 19.60 -7.73
N ILE A 14 -2.46 20.81 -7.87
CA ILE A 14 -1.09 21.13 -7.44
C ILE A 14 -0.98 21.00 -5.92
N ALA A 15 -1.94 21.51 -5.16
CA ALA A 15 -1.96 21.41 -3.70
C ALA A 15 -1.99 19.94 -3.22
N PHE A 16 -2.87 19.12 -3.79
CA PHE A 16 -2.90 17.67 -3.48
C PHE A 16 -1.59 16.98 -3.85
N ARG A 17 -1.00 17.33 -4.99
CA ARG A 17 0.26 16.75 -5.43
C ARG A 17 1.44 17.18 -4.54
N ALA A 18 1.38 18.37 -3.95
CA ALA A 18 2.34 18.84 -2.95
C ALA A 18 2.10 18.21 -1.57
N ALA A 19 0.87 17.81 -1.24
CA ALA A 19 0.53 17.10 0.00
C ALA A 19 0.89 15.61 -0.04
N ALA A 20 0.86 14.98 -1.22
CA ALA A 20 1.13 13.55 -1.39
C ALA A 20 2.43 13.03 -0.75
N PRO A 21 3.59 13.72 -0.82
CA PRO A 21 4.80 13.27 -0.12
C PRO A 21 4.62 13.14 1.40
N ARG A 22 3.78 13.99 2.00
CA ARG A 22 3.50 13.96 3.43
C ARG A 22 2.59 12.78 3.80
N GLU A 23 1.57 12.51 2.97
CA GLU A 23 0.72 11.33 3.10
C GLU A 23 1.53 10.03 2.99
N HIS A 24 2.48 9.97 2.06
CA HIS A 24 3.37 8.82 1.90
C HIS A 24 4.22 8.59 3.14
N GLN A 25 4.73 9.67 3.76
CA GLN A 25 5.49 9.56 4.99
C GLN A 25 4.63 9.04 6.14
N PHE A 26 3.39 9.50 6.28
CA PHE A 26 2.48 8.96 7.31
C PHE A 26 2.22 7.47 7.14
N VAL A 27 1.98 7.00 5.91
CA VAL A 27 1.80 5.56 5.65
C VAL A 27 3.07 4.78 6.00
N ARG A 28 4.26 5.29 5.68
CA ARG A 28 5.53 4.67 6.08
C ARG A 28 5.67 4.60 7.59
N ASP A 29 5.35 5.68 8.30
CA ASP A 29 5.47 5.75 9.76
C ASP A 29 4.46 4.78 10.43
N ILE A 30 3.23 4.69 9.92
CA ILE A 30 2.20 3.76 10.41
C ILE A 30 2.62 2.30 10.21
N LEU A 31 3.25 1.99 9.07
CA LEU A 31 3.64 0.63 8.72
C LEU A 31 5.04 0.23 9.21
N ALA A 32 5.86 1.18 9.70
CA ALA A 32 7.22 0.89 10.17
C ALA A 32 7.28 -0.25 11.21
N PRO A 33 6.39 -0.30 12.22
CA PRO A 33 6.35 -1.43 13.17
C PRO A 33 6.04 -2.77 12.50
N GLN A 34 5.29 -2.78 11.40
CA GLN A 34 4.95 -4.00 10.66
C GLN A 34 6.13 -4.50 9.82
N VAL A 35 7.02 -3.60 9.39
CA VAL A 35 8.28 -3.96 8.74
C VAL A 35 9.26 -4.53 9.77
N GLU A 36 9.36 -3.90 10.93
CA GLU A 36 10.21 -4.38 12.05
C GLU A 36 9.77 -5.76 12.55
N ALA A 37 8.45 -6.00 12.62
CA ALA A 37 7.87 -7.30 12.97
C ALA A 37 7.99 -8.36 11.85
N GLY A 38 8.52 -7.99 10.66
CA GLY A 38 8.68 -8.88 9.52
C GLY A 38 7.36 -9.26 8.81
N VAL A 39 6.25 -8.62 9.17
CA VAL A 39 4.94 -8.83 8.51
C VAL A 39 4.99 -8.29 7.08
N LEU A 40 5.62 -7.14 6.88
CA LEU A 40 5.77 -6.46 5.59
C LEU A 40 7.24 -6.28 5.21
N THR A 41 7.53 -6.23 3.91
CA THR A 41 8.83 -5.80 3.42
C THR A 41 8.82 -4.30 3.08
N THR A 42 9.98 -3.65 3.12
CA THR A 42 10.13 -2.25 2.69
C THR A 42 9.67 -2.05 1.24
N GLU A 43 9.92 -3.03 0.37
CA GLU A 43 9.48 -2.99 -1.03
C GLU A 43 7.96 -3.00 -1.17
N GLU A 44 7.27 -3.77 -0.32
CA GLU A 44 5.80 -3.82 -0.29
C GLU A 44 5.21 -2.50 0.20
N VAL A 45 5.79 -1.89 1.23
CA VAL A 45 5.39 -0.55 1.73
C VAL A 45 5.59 0.50 0.63
N GLU A 46 6.76 0.52 -0.01
CA GLU A 46 7.04 1.45 -1.11
C GLU A 46 6.10 1.24 -2.29
N ALA A 47 5.74 -0.01 -2.60
CA ALA A 47 4.78 -0.31 -3.65
C ALA A 47 3.39 0.25 -3.39
N VAL A 48 3.02 0.48 -2.12
CA VAL A 48 1.72 1.05 -1.75
C VAL A 48 1.73 2.57 -1.90
N VAL A 49 2.77 3.25 -1.41
CA VAL A 49 2.84 4.72 -1.39
C VAL A 49 3.24 5.31 -2.74
N ASP A 50 4.21 4.74 -3.46
CA ASP A 50 4.75 5.35 -4.67
C ASP A 50 4.24 4.68 -5.96
N LYS A 51 3.81 5.50 -6.91
CA LYS A 51 3.28 5.02 -8.20
C LYS A 51 4.34 4.33 -9.05
N LYS A 52 5.60 4.79 -9.01
CA LYS A 52 6.70 4.19 -9.77
C LYS A 52 7.10 2.86 -9.13
N ALA A 53 7.25 2.81 -7.81
CA ALA A 53 7.49 1.59 -7.04
C ALA A 53 6.37 0.57 -7.24
N CYS A 54 5.09 0.99 -7.23
CA CYS A 54 3.94 0.14 -7.55
C CYS A 54 4.09 -0.55 -8.91
N LYS A 55 4.47 0.22 -9.94
CA LYS A 55 4.68 -0.30 -11.29
C LYS A 55 5.84 -1.30 -11.33
N THR A 56 6.96 -0.98 -10.70
CA THR A 56 8.14 -1.85 -10.61
C THR A 56 7.80 -3.15 -9.88
N TYR A 57 7.20 -3.05 -8.69
CA TYR A 57 6.77 -4.17 -7.87
C TYR A 57 5.81 -5.10 -8.62
N ARG A 58 4.79 -4.57 -9.30
CA ARG A 58 3.91 -5.40 -10.12
C ARG A 58 4.63 -6.03 -11.31
N LYS A 59 5.58 -5.32 -11.94
CA LYS A 59 6.29 -5.82 -13.13
C LYS A 59 7.35 -6.86 -12.83
N ALA A 60 7.88 -6.89 -11.60
CA ALA A 60 8.86 -7.89 -11.16
C ALA A 60 8.27 -9.31 -11.01
N ALA A 61 6.93 -9.46 -11.08
CA ALA A 61 6.29 -10.77 -11.13
C ALA A 61 6.38 -11.37 -12.55
N ALA A 62 6.73 -12.65 -12.65
CA ALA A 62 6.94 -13.33 -13.93
C ALA A 62 5.61 -13.58 -14.66
N HIS A 63 4.57 -13.97 -13.91
CA HIS A 63 3.31 -14.44 -14.49
C HIS A 63 2.11 -13.54 -14.18
N HIS A 64 1.06 -13.64 -15.01
CA HIS A 64 -0.18 -12.87 -14.82
C HIS A 64 -0.86 -13.13 -13.46
N ARG A 65 -0.82 -14.39 -12.99
CA ARG A 65 -1.38 -14.78 -11.69
C ARG A 65 -0.67 -14.07 -10.53
N GLU A 66 0.65 -14.05 -10.53
CA GLU A 66 1.48 -13.36 -9.52
C GLU A 66 1.24 -11.85 -9.56
N ARG A 67 1.10 -11.26 -10.75
CA ARG A 67 0.76 -9.84 -10.92
C ARG A 67 -0.60 -9.50 -10.30
N ARG A 68 -1.58 -10.41 -10.42
CA ARG A 68 -2.89 -10.27 -9.79
C ARG A 68 -2.80 -10.43 -8.27
N ALA A 69 -2.04 -11.40 -7.78
CA ALA A 69 -1.79 -11.58 -6.35
C ALA A 69 -1.12 -10.34 -5.74
N ARG A 70 -0.07 -9.79 -6.37
CA ARG A 70 0.59 -8.54 -5.95
C ARG A 70 -0.36 -7.33 -5.96
N LYS A 71 -1.35 -7.29 -6.87
CA LYS A 71 -2.39 -6.25 -6.84
C LYS A 71 -3.26 -6.38 -5.59
N HIS A 72 -3.73 -7.59 -5.28
CA HIS A 72 -4.55 -7.85 -4.09
C HIS A 72 -3.78 -7.62 -2.80
N LEU A 73 -2.53 -8.07 -2.73
CA LEU A 73 -1.65 -7.85 -1.59
C LEU A 73 -1.49 -6.35 -1.29
N ARG A 74 -1.30 -5.50 -2.31
CA ARG A 74 -1.26 -4.05 -2.11
C ARG A 74 -2.56 -3.47 -1.54
N HIS A 75 -3.72 -4.02 -1.92
CA HIS A 75 -4.99 -3.57 -1.35
C HIS A 75 -5.08 -3.98 0.12
N ALA A 76 -4.74 -5.23 0.44
CA ALA A 76 -4.70 -5.69 1.83
C ALA A 76 -3.71 -4.91 2.71
N ILE A 77 -2.58 -4.44 2.17
CA ILE A 77 -1.66 -3.57 2.91
C ILE A 77 -2.29 -2.19 3.17
N LEU A 78 -3.06 -1.66 2.22
CA LEU A 78 -3.82 -0.41 2.43
C LEU A 78 -4.90 -0.60 3.49
N ASP A 79 -5.60 -1.75 3.47
CA ASP A 79 -6.60 -2.10 4.48
C ASP A 79 -5.92 -2.23 5.86
N LEU A 80 -4.76 -2.91 5.94
CA LEU A 80 -3.95 -2.98 7.16
C LEU A 80 -3.52 -1.58 7.64
N THR A 81 -3.12 -0.69 6.73
CA THR A 81 -2.77 0.70 7.09
C THR A 81 -3.96 1.41 7.70
N HIS A 82 -5.15 1.22 7.14
CA HIS A 82 -6.39 1.80 7.64
C HIS A 82 -6.70 1.30 9.04
N ASP A 83 -6.69 -0.02 9.25
CA ASP A 83 -7.03 -0.64 10.54
C ASP A 83 -6.02 -0.25 11.63
N VAL A 84 -4.71 -0.27 11.32
CA VAL A 84 -3.66 0.16 12.25
C VAL A 84 -3.81 1.64 12.61
N ALA A 85 -4.12 2.49 11.63
CA ALA A 85 -4.32 3.92 11.88
C ALA A 85 -5.57 4.18 12.73
N LEU A 86 -6.67 3.49 12.45
CA LEU A 86 -7.94 3.60 13.17
C LEU A 86 -7.78 3.20 14.64
N ASP A 87 -7.11 2.07 14.87
CA ASP A 87 -6.88 1.53 16.21
C ASP A 87 -5.61 2.08 16.88
N ARG A 88 -4.97 3.10 16.27
CA ARG A 88 -3.77 3.78 16.79
C ARG A 88 -2.63 2.82 17.12
N GLY A 89 -2.49 1.76 16.34
CA GLY A 89 -1.47 0.73 16.52
C GLY A 89 -1.81 -0.33 17.58
N ALA A 90 -3.01 -0.33 18.16
CA ALA A 90 -3.44 -1.40 19.05
C ALA A 90 -3.58 -2.74 18.30
N ASP A 91 -3.31 -3.84 19.00
CA ASP A 91 -3.41 -5.19 18.43
C ASP A 91 -4.86 -5.71 18.56
N THR A 92 -5.76 -5.12 17.78
CA THR A 92 -7.17 -5.50 17.73
C THR A 92 -7.39 -6.71 16.80
N GLU A 93 -8.57 -7.32 16.90
CA GLU A 93 -8.98 -8.40 15.99
C GLU A 93 -8.91 -7.96 14.51
N ALA A 94 -9.28 -6.71 14.22
CA ALA A 94 -9.20 -6.16 12.86
C ALA A 94 -7.75 -6.11 12.36
N VAL A 95 -6.82 -5.57 13.15
CA VAL A 95 -5.40 -5.53 12.80
C VAL A 95 -4.81 -6.93 12.64
N GLN A 96 -5.15 -7.87 13.53
CA GLN A 96 -4.71 -9.27 13.41
C GLN A 96 -5.25 -9.93 12.14
N HIS A 97 -6.53 -9.70 11.81
CA HIS A 97 -7.15 -10.20 10.59
C HIS A 97 -6.47 -9.63 9.34
N ALA A 98 -6.20 -8.33 9.30
CA ALA A 98 -5.52 -7.68 8.19
C ALA A 98 -4.09 -8.22 7.99
N ARG A 99 -3.34 -8.49 9.08
CA ARG A 99 -2.03 -9.16 8.99
C ARG A 99 -2.14 -10.58 8.42
N ALA A 100 -3.11 -11.37 8.89
CA ALA A 100 -3.35 -12.72 8.39
C ALA A 100 -3.71 -12.70 6.89
N GLU A 101 -4.49 -11.71 6.45
CA GLU A 101 -4.86 -11.53 5.06
C GLU A 101 -3.66 -11.20 4.17
N VAL A 102 -2.76 -10.32 4.64
CA VAL A 102 -1.48 -10.04 3.97
C VAL A 102 -0.67 -11.34 3.79
N THR A 103 -0.51 -12.15 4.83
CA THR A 103 0.21 -13.43 4.75
C THR A 103 -0.47 -14.40 3.78
N ARG A 104 -1.80 -14.51 3.82
CA ARG A 104 -2.59 -15.36 2.92
C ARG A 104 -2.38 -14.98 1.45
N LEU A 105 -2.47 -13.68 1.15
CA LEU A 105 -2.32 -13.17 -0.22
C LEU A 105 -0.89 -13.28 -0.73
N ARG A 106 0.12 -13.12 0.14
CA ARG A 106 1.52 -13.38 -0.21
C ARG A 106 1.71 -14.84 -0.63
N ALA A 107 1.20 -15.78 0.16
CA ALA A 107 1.29 -17.22 -0.13
C ALA A 107 0.55 -17.64 -1.42
N LEU A 108 -0.50 -16.91 -1.83
CA LEU A 108 -1.20 -17.13 -3.11
C LEU A 108 -0.42 -16.63 -4.32
N GLY A 109 0.52 -15.71 -4.10
CA GLY A 109 1.37 -15.10 -5.12
C GLY A 109 2.73 -15.78 -5.28
N GLU A 110 3.16 -16.63 -4.35
CA GLU A 110 4.37 -17.42 -4.49
C GLU A 110 4.17 -18.57 -5.51
N PRO A 111 5.14 -18.82 -6.39
CA PRO A 111 5.09 -19.95 -7.30
C PRO A 111 5.12 -21.26 -6.49
N ALA A 112 4.32 -22.24 -6.92
CA ALA A 112 4.20 -23.54 -6.25
C ALA A 112 5.51 -24.36 -6.19
N SER A 113 6.61 -23.86 -6.76
CA SER A 113 7.94 -24.48 -6.78
C SER A 113 8.83 -24.14 -5.57
N VAL A 114 8.39 -23.28 -4.65
CA VAL A 114 9.16 -22.87 -3.44
C VAL A 114 8.54 -23.45 -2.15
N ARG A 115 7.55 -24.34 -2.28
CA ARG A 115 6.88 -24.95 -1.13
C ARG A 115 7.38 -26.36 -0.85
#